data_AF-A0A101X1P2-F1
#
_entry.id   AF-A0A101X1P2-F1
#
_cell.length_a   1.000
_cell.length_b   1.000
_cell.length_c   1.000
_cell.angle_alpha   90.00
_cell.angle_beta   90.00
_cell.angle_gamma   90.00
#
_symmetry.space_group_name_H-M   'P 1'
#
loop_
_entity.id
_entity.type
_entity.pdbx_description
1 polymer ?
#
loop_
_entity_poly.entity_id
_entity_poly.type
_entity_poly.pdbx_seq_one_letter_code
_entity_poly.pdbx_strand_id
1 'polypeptide(L)'
;MLRRAVAVELEVAKGLNRLLYSVESVYLGIVREVVMYAVEHNVTSATQLHRLFYSKYRGEYPGLHSHLVIQAIKQASEIAKSFIEEEEGGLGGQALSRG
;
A
#
# COMPACT_ATOMS: atom_id res chain seq x y z
N MET A 1 13.66 -34.02 26.18
CA MET A 1 14.17 -32.89 25.36
C MET A 1 13.12 -32.18 24.51
N LEU A 2 11.87 -32.68 24.40
CA LEU A 2 10.79 -32.06 23.61
C LEU A 2 10.33 -30.66 24.09
N ARG A 3 10.33 -30.38 25.40
CA ARG A 3 9.80 -29.11 25.94
C ARG A 3 10.56 -27.86 25.51
N ARG A 4 11.89 -27.97 25.34
CA ARG A 4 12.71 -26.84 24.87
C ARG A 4 12.53 -26.61 23.37
N ALA A 5 12.46 -27.66 22.56
CA ALA A 5 12.20 -27.53 21.13
C ALA A 5 10.83 -26.88 20.85
N VAL A 6 9.76 -27.35 21.51
CA VAL A 6 8.41 -26.78 21.34
C VAL A 6 8.35 -25.30 21.79
N ALA A 7 9.01 -24.93 22.88
CA ALA A 7 9.06 -23.54 23.32
C ALA A 7 9.81 -22.63 22.33
N VAL A 8 10.90 -23.13 21.73
CA VAL A 8 11.67 -22.41 20.70
C VAL A 8 10.84 -22.21 19.44
N GLU A 9 10.15 -23.24 18.94
CA GLU A 9 9.28 -23.12 17.76
C GLU A 9 8.16 -22.09 17.97
N LEU A 10 7.52 -22.08 19.15
CA LEU A 10 6.47 -21.12 19.46
C LEU A 10 6.99 -19.67 19.58
N GLU A 11 8.18 -19.48 20.14
CA GLU A 11 8.79 -18.15 20.24
C GLU A 11 9.27 -17.63 18.88
N VAL A 12 9.79 -18.52 18.02
CA VAL A 12 10.12 -18.22 16.61
C VAL A 12 8.85 -17.84 15.85
N ALA A 13 7.75 -18.56 16.03
CA ALA A 13 6.47 -18.24 15.40
C ALA A 13 5.93 -16.87 15.84
N LYS A 14 6.06 -16.50 17.12
CA LYS A 14 5.70 -15.16 17.61
C LYS A 14 6.57 -14.07 17.01
N GLY A 15 7.89 -14.30 16.93
CA GLY A 15 8.83 -13.39 16.29
C GLY A 15 8.51 -13.17 14.81
N LEU A 16 8.19 -14.25 14.09
CA LEU A 16 7.80 -14.22 12.69
C LEU A 16 6.48 -13.46 12.49
N ASN A 17 5.45 -13.73 13.30
CA ASN A 17 4.18 -13.02 13.24
C ASN A 17 4.36 -11.52 13.46
N ARG A 18 5.18 -11.13 14.45
CA ARG A 18 5.46 -9.71 14.72
C ARG A 18 6.19 -9.04 13.56
N LEU A 19 7.13 -9.75 12.91
CA LEU A 19 7.81 -9.26 11.71
C LEU A 19 6.83 -9.10 10.54
N LEU A 20 5.96 -10.08 10.30
CA LEU A 20 4.94 -10.03 9.26
C LEU A 20 3.99 -8.85 9.47
N TYR A 21 3.47 -8.67 10.69
CA TYR A 21 2.64 -7.50 11.03
C TYR A 21 3.38 -6.17 10.82
N SER A 22 4.67 -6.11 11.14
CA SER A 22 5.47 -4.92 10.90
C SER A 22 5.60 -4.62 9.41
N VAL A 23 5.83 -5.64 8.58
CA VAL A 23 5.92 -5.48 7.12
C VAL A 23 4.57 -5.08 6.53
N GLU A 24 3.48 -5.72 6.97
CA GLU A 24 2.12 -5.41 6.57
C GLU A 24 1.77 -3.95 6.91
N SER A 25 2.08 -3.51 8.14
CA SER A 25 1.80 -2.14 8.57
C SER A 25 2.55 -1.11 7.72
N VAL A 26 3.81 -1.36 7.38
CA VAL A 26 4.59 -0.48 6.49
C VAL A 26 4.01 -0.49 5.07
N TYR A 27 3.68 -1.66 4.53
CA TYR A 27 3.10 -1.80 3.19
C TYR A 27 1.78 -1.02 3.07
N LEU A 28 0.85 -1.22 4.01
CA LEU A 28 -0.43 -0.51 4.03
C LEU A 28 -0.25 0.99 4.26
N GLY A 29 0.75 1.40 5.04
CA GLY A 29 1.11 2.81 5.22
C GLY A 29 1.50 3.47 3.89
N ILE A 30 2.40 2.81 3.14
CA ILE A 30 2.83 3.27 1.81
C ILE A 30 1.62 3.39 0.87
N VAL A 31 0.78 2.35 0.78
CA VAL A 31 -0.41 2.37 -0.09
C VAL A 31 -1.31 3.54 0.26
N ARG A 32 -1.64 3.73 1.55
CA ARG A 32 -2.54 4.81 1.99
C ARG A 32 -2.01 6.18 1.64
N GLU A 33 -0.74 6.45 1.94
CA GLU A 33 -0.15 7.77 1.67
C GLU A 33 -0.12 8.07 0.16
N VAL A 34 0.27 7.09 -0.65
CA VAL A 34 0.35 7.27 -2.10
C VAL A 34 -1.05 7.42 -2.71
N VAL A 35 -2.07 6.70 -2.21
CA VAL A 35 -3.47 6.88 -2.64
C VAL A 35 -3.96 8.29 -2.30
N MET A 36 -3.74 8.77 -1.07
CA MET A 36 -4.17 10.11 -0.67
C MET A 36 -3.57 11.17 -1.60
N TYR A 37 -2.25 11.09 -1.83
CA TYR A 37 -1.58 12.00 -2.76
C TYR A 37 -2.13 11.88 -4.19
N ALA A 38 -2.31 10.66 -4.68
CA ALA A 38 -2.78 10.42 -6.04
C ALA A 38 -4.18 10.99 -6.29
N VAL A 39 -5.09 10.85 -5.33
CA VAL A 39 -6.45 11.40 -5.39
C VAL A 39 -6.42 12.93 -5.27
N GLU A 40 -5.72 13.48 -4.27
CA GLU A 40 -5.63 14.92 -4.02
C GLU A 40 -5.06 15.69 -5.23
N HIS A 41 -4.10 15.08 -5.93
CA HIS A 41 -3.42 15.70 -7.07
C HIS A 41 -3.87 15.17 -8.44
N ASN A 42 -4.87 14.29 -8.51
CA ASN A 42 -5.33 13.65 -9.75
C ASN A 42 -4.20 12.97 -10.54
N VAL A 43 -3.27 12.31 -9.84
CA VAL A 43 -2.14 11.60 -10.44
C VAL A 43 -2.39 10.09 -10.42
N THR A 44 -2.79 9.52 -11.56
CA THR A 44 -3.10 8.08 -11.69
C THR A 44 -2.00 7.27 -12.38
N SER A 45 -0.87 7.90 -12.76
CA SER A 45 0.24 7.21 -13.41
C SER A 45 1.17 6.54 -12.41
N ALA A 46 1.22 5.21 -12.42
CA ALA A 46 2.11 4.43 -11.57
C ALA A 46 3.59 4.83 -11.73
N THR A 47 4.02 5.16 -12.96
CA THR A 47 5.41 5.60 -13.23
C THR A 47 5.69 6.96 -12.59
N GLN A 48 4.72 7.88 -12.60
CA GLN A 48 4.86 9.18 -11.96
C GLN A 48 4.89 9.04 -10.43
N LEU A 49 3.96 8.27 -9.86
CA LEU A 49 3.95 7.97 -8.42
C LEU A 49 5.24 7.27 -7.98
N HIS A 50 5.78 6.37 -8.82
CA HIS A 50 7.07 5.73 -8.57
C HIS A 50 8.21 6.76 -8.48
N ARG A 51 8.28 7.72 -9.41
CA ARG A 51 9.31 8.77 -9.36
C ARG A 51 9.21 9.64 -8.11
N LEU A 52 7.99 9.89 -7.63
CA LEU A 52 7.74 10.72 -6.45
C LEU A 52 8.07 10.00 -5.14
N PHE A 53 7.67 8.73 -5.02
CA PHE A 53 7.66 8.04 -3.72
C PHE A 53 8.74 6.97 -3.55
N TYR A 54 9.31 6.43 -4.63
CA TYR A 54 10.25 5.30 -4.52
C TYR A 54 11.48 5.65 -3.68
N SER A 55 12.14 6.78 -3.99
CA SER A 55 13.34 7.21 -3.27
C SER A 55 13.05 7.53 -1.80
N LYS A 56 11.88 8.11 -1.51
CA LYS A 56 11.42 8.39 -0.14
C LYS A 56 11.39 7.09 0.68
N TYR A 57 10.63 6.10 0.24
CA TYR A 57 10.46 4.85 1.01
C TYR A 57 11.68 3.94 1.01
N ARG A 58 12.54 4.03 -0.02
CA ARG A 58 13.85 3.36 0.02
C ARG A 58 14.79 3.97 1.05
N GLY A 59 14.65 5.27 1.34
CA GLY A 59 15.38 5.95 2.41
C GLY A 59 14.81 5.66 3.80
N GLU A 60 13.49 5.73 3.95
CA GLU A 60 12.80 5.49 5.23
C GLU A 60 12.86 4.03 5.68
N TYR A 61 12.76 3.09 4.74
CA TYR A 61 12.73 1.65 5.01
C TYR A 61 13.82 0.91 4.22
N PRO A 62 15.11 1.11 4.53
CA PRO A 62 16.20 0.52 3.76
C PRO A 62 16.16 -1.02 3.78
N GLY A 63 15.71 -1.61 4.88
CA GLY A 63 15.57 -3.07 5.06
C GLY A 63 14.29 -3.68 4.46
N LEU A 64 13.34 -2.86 3.98
CA LEU A 64 12.17 -3.37 3.28
C LEU A 64 12.57 -3.81 1.87
N HIS A 65 12.11 -4.97 1.44
CA HIS A 65 12.38 -5.46 0.09
C HIS A 65 11.85 -4.46 -0.95
N SER A 66 12.71 -4.02 -1.88
CA SER A 66 12.40 -2.95 -2.83
C SER A 66 11.16 -3.24 -3.69
N HIS A 67 10.92 -4.52 -4.00
CA HIS A 67 9.72 -4.93 -4.73
C HIS A 67 8.43 -4.61 -3.97
N LEU A 68 8.40 -4.68 -2.64
CA LEU A 68 7.20 -4.32 -1.86
C LEU A 68 6.84 -2.84 -2.00
N VAL A 69 7.85 -1.96 -2.05
CA VAL A 69 7.63 -0.53 -2.31
C VAL A 69 7.05 -0.33 -3.72
N ILE A 70 7.60 -1.02 -4.72
CA ILE A 70 7.13 -0.92 -6.11
C ILE A 70 5.68 -1.43 -6.24
N GLN A 71 5.35 -2.54 -5.57
CA GLN A 71 4.00 -3.11 -5.58
C GLN A 71 2.99 -2.20 -4.87
N ALA A 72 3.35 -1.64 -3.70
CA ALA A 72 2.50 -0.71 -2.98
C ALA A 72 2.17 0.54 -3.82
N ILE A 73 3.15 1.09 -4.54
CA ILE A 73 2.95 2.25 -5.42
C ILE A 73 2.05 1.91 -6.60
N LYS A 74 2.23 0.73 -7.22
CA LYS A 74 1.37 0.27 -8.32
C LYS A 74 -0.07 0.07 -7.85
N GLN A 75 -0.26 -0.62 -6.73
CA GLN A 75 -1.56 -0.84 -6.14
C GLN A 75 -2.25 0.49 -5.78
N ALA A 76 -1.51 1.44 -5.21
CA ALA A 76 -2.04 2.77 -4.90
C ALA A 76 -2.52 3.51 -6.17
N SER A 77 -1.78 3.37 -7.27
CA SER A 77 -2.17 3.92 -8.58
C SER A 77 -3.49 3.35 -9.09
N GLU A 78 -3.70 2.05 -8.94
CA GLU A 78 -4.93 1.36 -9.35
C GLU A 78 -6.13 1.79 -8.47
N ILE A 79 -5.93 1.84 -7.14
CA ILE A 79 -6.95 2.30 -6.20
C ILE A 79 -7.37 3.74 -6.50
N ALA A 80 -6.41 4.64 -6.69
CA ALA A 80 -6.70 6.04 -6.99
C ALA A 80 -7.46 6.19 -8.32
N LYS A 81 -7.07 5.41 -9.34
CA LYS A 81 -7.77 5.40 -10.62
C LYS A 81 -9.23 4.96 -10.48
N SER A 82 -9.48 3.84 -9.80
CA SER A 82 -10.86 3.37 -9.57
C SER A 82 -11.68 4.36 -8.75
N PHE A 83 -11.08 5.00 -7.75
CA PHE A 83 -11.77 5.99 -6.92
C PHE A 83 -12.20 7.22 -7.74
N ILE A 84 -11.31 7.77 -8.57
CA ILE A 84 -11.61 8.91 -9.43
C ILE A 84 -12.67 8.54 -10.49
N GLU A 85 -12.55 7.36 -11.11
CA GLU A 85 -13.55 6.87 -12.07
C GLU A 85 -14.95 6.72 -11.43
N GLU A 86 -15.02 6.25 -10.19
CA GLU A 86 -16.27 6.14 -9.43
C GLU A 86 -16.86 7.51 -9.05
N GLU A 87 -16.01 8.47 -8.68
CA GLU A 87 -16.41 9.86 -8.42
C GLU A 87 -17.01 10.50 -9.69
N GLU A 88 -16.35 10.37 -10.84
CA GLU A 88 -16.83 10.88 -12.13
C GLU A 88 -18.12 10.20 -12.59
N GLY A 89 -18.22 8.87 -12.43
CA GLY A 89 -19.43 8.10 -12.75
C GLY A 89 -20.63 8.45 -11.86
N GLY A 90 -20.38 8.75 -10.58
CA GLY A 90 -21.39 9.23 -9.63
C GLY A 90 -21.92 10.63 -9.94
N LEU A 91 -21.09 11.51 -10.51
CA LEU A 91 -21.49 12.83 -10.99
C LEU A 91 -22.29 12.76 -12.31
N GLY A 92 -21.96 11.81 -13.20
CA GLY A 92 -22.72 11.57 -14.44
C GLY A 92 -24.12 10.97 -14.21
N GLY A 93 -24.28 10.10 -13.20
CA GLY A 93 -25.56 9.50 -12.84
C GLY A 93 -26.61 10.48 -12.29
N GLN A 94 -26.17 11.55 -11.61
CA GLN A 94 -27.09 12.59 -11.11
C GLN A 94 -27.56 13.56 -12.21
N ALA A 95 -26.77 13.76 -13.26
CA ALA A 95 -27.14 14.63 -14.38
C ALA A 95 -28.25 14.02 -15.28
N LEU A 96 -28.31 12.68 -15.38
CA LEU A 96 -29.28 11.97 -16.22
C LEU A 96 -30.62 11.66 -15.54
N SER A 97 -30.80 12.05 -14.26
CA SER A 97 -32.07 11.88 -13.52
C SER A 97 -32.87 13.19 -13.36
N ARG A 98 -32.43 14.28 -14.01
CA ARG A 98 -33.07 15.60 -13.97
C ARG A 98 -33.55 16.12 -15.35
N GLY A 99 -33.64 15.25 -16.35
CA GLY A 99 -34.14 15.56 -17.70
C GLY A 99 -35.56 15.07 -17.91
#